data_AF-A0A6J0XB51-F1
#
_entry.id   AF-A0A6J0XB51-F1
#
_cell.length_a   1.000
_cell.length_b   1.000
_cell.length_c   1.000
_cell.angle_alpha   90.00
_cell.angle_beta   90.00
_cell.angle_gamma   90.00
#
_symmetry.space_group_name_H-M   'P 1'
#
loop_
_entity.id
_entity.type
_entity.pdbx_description
1 polymer ?
#
loop_
_entity_poly.entity_id
_entity_poly.type
_entity_poly.pdbx_seq_one_letter_code
_entity_poly.pdbx_strand_id
1 'polypeptide(L)'
;MIQEKQDSYAYGQSVTYKCMEGFALHGESSINCTVEDDQGVWSGPLPQCRETFYNVIPTVLKSIEVNVPAAKSTAVPRTSPRFHKTGTPKGRGSAPSVASIIASGCVPVTVIICIIILIKISRDSGKSGSYSPCEDKTHRCDSL
;
A
#
# COMPACT_ATOMS: atom_id res chain seq x y z
N MET A 1 18.89 6.45 -12.76
CA MET A 1 18.77 7.87 -12.38
C MET A 1 17.35 8.33 -12.59
N ILE A 2 16.80 9.19 -11.74
CA ILE A 2 15.45 9.75 -11.90
C ILE A 2 15.54 10.98 -12.81
N GLN A 3 14.62 11.16 -13.75
CA GLN A 3 14.65 12.33 -14.66
C GLN A 3 14.39 13.65 -13.94
N GLU A 4 13.49 13.67 -12.95
CA GLU A 4 13.21 14.85 -12.13
C GLU A 4 13.20 14.46 -10.64
N LYS A 5 14.24 14.87 -9.93
CA LYS A 5 14.37 14.60 -8.50
C LYS A 5 13.61 15.65 -7.70
N GLN A 6 12.76 15.20 -6.79
CA GLN A 6 12.05 16.04 -5.83
C GLN A 6 12.41 15.62 -4.40
N ASP A 7 12.19 16.53 -3.46
CA ASP A 7 12.42 16.30 -2.02
C ASP A 7 11.41 15.31 -1.41
N SER A 8 10.15 15.36 -1.88
CA SER A 8 9.09 14.42 -1.50
C SER A 8 8.11 14.22 -2.64
N TYR A 9 7.52 13.03 -2.69
CA TYR A 9 6.52 12.66 -3.69
C TYR A 9 5.16 12.43 -3.03
N ALA A 10 4.13 13.11 -3.50
CA ALA A 10 2.77 12.94 -3.01
C ALA A 10 2.15 11.63 -3.51
N TYR A 11 1.15 11.11 -2.79
CA TYR A 11 0.34 9.97 -3.23
C TYR A 11 -0.11 10.11 -4.70
N GLY A 12 0.07 9.05 -5.47
CA GLY A 12 -0.22 8.97 -6.90
C GLY A 12 0.86 9.56 -7.82
N GLN A 13 1.85 10.29 -7.30
CA GLN A 13 2.99 10.73 -8.10
C GLN A 13 3.87 9.54 -8.49
N SER A 14 4.45 9.60 -9.69
CA SER A 14 5.32 8.55 -10.23
C SER A 14 6.69 9.11 -10.57
N VAL A 15 7.71 8.29 -10.40
CA VAL A 15 9.09 8.61 -10.79
C VAL A 15 9.56 7.65 -11.87
N THR A 16 10.09 8.21 -12.96
CA THR A 16 10.64 7.42 -14.07
C THR A 16 12.17 7.39 -14.01
N TYR A 17 12.70 6.17 -14.07
CA TYR A 17 14.13 5.90 -14.08
C TYR A 17 14.66 5.78 -15.50
N LYS A 18 15.87 6.33 -15.67
CA LYS A 18 16.68 6.21 -16.88
C LYS A 18 18.09 5.79 -16.51
N CYS A 19 18.66 4.88 -17.29
CA CYS A 19 20.07 4.49 -17.19
C CYS A 19 20.92 5.35 -18.11
N MET A 20 22.22 5.42 -17.82
CA MET A 20 23.19 6.02 -18.73
C MET A 20 23.26 5.23 -20.03
N GLU A 21 23.76 5.88 -21.09
CA GLU A 21 24.17 5.16 -22.29
C GLU A 21 25.19 4.08 -21.91
N GLY A 22 25.12 2.91 -22.54
CA GLY A 22 25.92 1.77 -22.09
C GLY A 22 25.22 0.85 -21.08
N PHE A 23 24.02 1.20 -20.58
CA PHE A 23 23.34 0.44 -19.54
C PHE A 23 21.86 0.20 -19.85
N ALA A 24 21.39 -1.01 -19.57
CA ALA A 24 19.98 -1.39 -19.63
C ALA A 24 19.34 -1.33 -18.25
N LEU A 25 18.13 -0.80 -18.19
CA LEU A 25 17.31 -0.80 -17.00
C LEU A 25 16.70 -2.19 -16.78
N HIS A 26 16.85 -2.71 -15.57
CA HIS A 26 16.35 -4.01 -15.15
C HIS A 26 15.43 -3.82 -13.94
N GLY A 27 14.15 -4.15 -14.12
CA GLY A 27 13.07 -3.83 -13.18
C GLY A 27 12.02 -2.92 -13.83
N GLU A 28 11.15 -2.35 -13.01
CA GLU A 28 10.13 -1.40 -13.47
C GLU A 28 10.78 -0.04 -13.76
N SER A 29 10.49 0.54 -14.93
CA SER A 29 11.05 1.84 -15.31
C SER A 29 10.41 3.01 -14.58
N SER A 30 9.23 2.81 -13.99
CA SER A 30 8.51 3.81 -13.21
C SER A 30 7.96 3.18 -11.95
N ILE A 31 7.95 3.89 -10.83
CA ILE A 31 7.25 3.47 -9.61
C ILE A 31 6.41 4.63 -9.11
N ASN A 32 5.33 4.34 -8.40
CA ASN A 32 4.42 5.36 -7.88
C ASN A 32 4.35 5.36 -6.36
N CYS A 33 4.05 6.53 -5.80
CA CYS A 33 3.85 6.67 -4.36
C CYS A 33 2.44 6.21 -4.00
N THR A 34 2.36 5.16 -3.18
CA THR A 34 1.13 4.56 -2.65
C THR A 34 0.99 4.85 -1.17
N VAL A 35 -0.12 4.43 -0.56
CA VAL A 35 -0.33 4.53 0.88
C VAL A 35 -0.63 3.15 1.45
N GLU A 36 0.16 2.73 2.42
CA GLU A 36 -0.07 1.54 3.24
C GLU A 36 -0.04 1.96 4.71
N ASP A 37 -1.05 1.56 5.50
CA ASP A 37 -1.13 1.84 6.95
C ASP A 37 -0.82 3.30 7.32
N ASP A 38 -1.46 4.26 6.62
CA ASP A 38 -1.24 5.70 6.78
C ASP A 38 0.20 6.19 6.48
N GLN A 39 1.02 5.41 5.78
CA GLN A 39 2.40 5.77 5.40
C GLN A 39 2.58 5.76 3.88
N GLY A 40 3.34 6.73 3.37
CA GLY A 40 3.70 6.77 1.95
C GLY A 40 4.72 5.69 1.63
N VAL A 41 4.37 4.76 0.74
CA VAL A 41 5.20 3.62 0.35
C VAL A 41 5.32 3.55 -1.16
N TRP A 42 6.52 3.31 -1.68
CA TRP A 42 6.75 3.10 -3.10
C TRP A 42 6.16 1.78 -3.58
N SER A 43 5.50 1.79 -4.74
CA SER A 43 4.82 0.62 -5.33
C SER A 43 5.73 -0.56 -5.67
N GLY A 44 7.04 -0.34 -5.72
CA GLY A 44 8.00 -1.35 -6.14
C GLY A 44 9.44 -1.01 -5.75
N PRO A 45 10.35 -1.99 -5.92
CA PRO A 45 11.76 -1.81 -5.64
C PRO A 45 12.43 -0.90 -6.68
N LEU A 46 13.57 -0.31 -6.27
CA LEU A 46 14.43 0.46 -7.16
C LEU A 46 14.94 -0.39 -8.33
N PRO A 47 14.82 0.09 -9.59
CA PRO A 47 15.38 -0.60 -10.74
C PRO A 47 16.90 -0.54 -10.76
N GLN A 48 17.52 -1.56 -11.36
CA GLN A 48 18.98 -1.67 -11.50
C GLN A 48 19.42 -1.30 -12.91
N CYS A 49 20.52 -0.58 -13.05
CA CYS A 49 21.18 -0.38 -14.34
C CYS A 49 22.29 -1.42 -14.50
N ARG A 50 22.23 -2.24 -15.56
CA ARG A 50 23.25 -3.25 -15.88
C ARG A 50 23.93 -2.90 -17.20
N GLU A 51 25.23 -3.11 -17.27
CA GLU A 51 26.01 -2.80 -18.46
C GLU A 51 25.52 -3.61 -19.67
N THR A 52 25.44 -2.96 -20.82
CA THR A 52 25.05 -3.57 -22.07
C THR A 52 26.25 -3.79 -22.96
N PHE A 53 26.58 -5.07 -23.17
CA PHE A 53 27.71 -5.51 -23.98
C PHE A 53 27.62 -5.13 -25.47
N TYR A 54 26.52 -4.53 -25.93
CA TYR A 54 26.33 -4.15 -27.34
C TYR A 54 26.98 -2.82 -27.73
N ASN A 55 27.49 -2.02 -26.77
CA ASN A 55 28.23 -0.78 -27.09
C ASN A 55 29.70 -1.05 -27.44
N VAL A 56 30.12 -2.31 -27.38
CA VAL A 56 31.34 -2.79 -28.00
C VAL A 56 30.93 -3.48 -29.29
N ILE A 57 31.26 -2.87 -30.44
CA ILE A 57 31.27 -3.61 -31.71
C ILE A 57 32.14 -4.84 -31.47
N PRO A 58 31.62 -6.08 -31.56
CA PRO A 58 32.45 -7.25 -31.37
C PRO A 58 33.36 -7.36 -32.60
N THR A 59 34.54 -6.76 -32.54
CA THR A 59 35.65 -7.22 -33.38
C THR A 59 36.01 -8.62 -32.90
N VAL A 60 35.30 -9.60 -33.45
CA VAL A 60 35.62 -11.04 -33.47
C VAL A 60 35.98 -11.63 -32.10
N LEU A 61 34.95 -12.01 -31.32
CA LEU A 61 35.12 -13.04 -30.29
C LEU A 61 35.31 -14.38 -31.01
N LYS A 62 36.55 -14.66 -31.42
CA LYS A 62 36.97 -15.98 -31.89
C LYS A 62 36.82 -16.92 -30.70
N SER A 63 35.79 -17.74 -30.71
CA SER A 63 35.53 -18.73 -29.66
C SER A 63 36.71 -19.68 -29.55
N ILE A 64 37.54 -19.53 -28.53
CA ILE A 64 38.48 -20.56 -28.13
C ILE A 64 37.65 -21.66 -27.49
N GLU A 65 37.54 -22.80 -28.17
CA GLU A 65 36.95 -24.02 -27.63
C GLU A 65 37.86 -24.55 -26.52
N VAL A 66 37.60 -24.15 -25.28
CA VAL A 66 38.27 -24.73 -24.12
C VAL A 66 37.57 -26.04 -23.80
N ASN A 67 38.26 -27.17 -23.96
CA ASN A 67 37.76 -28.42 -23.40
C ASN A 67 37.76 -28.29 -21.87
N VAL A 68 36.60 -28.39 -21.25
CA VAL A 68 36.47 -28.46 -19.80
C VAL A 68 36.09 -29.89 -19.45
N PRO A 69 36.91 -30.63 -18.68
CA PRO A 69 36.53 -31.94 -18.18
C PRO A 69 35.27 -31.78 -17.32
N ALA A 70 34.22 -32.55 -17.64
CA ALA A 70 32.95 -32.50 -16.94
C ALA A 70 33.13 -32.87 -15.45
N ALA A 71 33.16 -31.86 -14.58
CA ALA A 71 33.05 -32.07 -13.14
C ALA A 71 31.61 -32.49 -12.83
N LYS A 72 31.45 -33.71 -12.31
CA LYS A 72 30.17 -34.33 -12.01
C LYS A 72 29.47 -33.55 -10.88
N SER A 73 28.32 -32.97 -11.19
CA SER A 73 27.52 -32.20 -10.22
C SER A 73 26.75 -33.15 -9.31
N THR A 74 27.09 -33.15 -8.02
CA THR A 74 26.41 -33.95 -6.99
C THR A 74 25.11 -33.25 -6.57
N ALA A 75 23.98 -33.93 -6.74
CA ALA A 75 22.66 -33.41 -6.39
C ALA A 75 22.49 -33.23 -4.88
N VAL A 76 22.01 -32.05 -4.46
CA VAL A 76 21.60 -31.73 -3.09
C VAL A 76 20.12 -32.15 -2.89
N PRO A 77 19.75 -32.90 -1.83
CA PRO A 77 18.35 -33.24 -1.57
C PRO A 77 17.53 -32.01 -1.15
N ARG A 78 16.42 -31.74 -1.84
CA ARG A 78 15.43 -30.72 -1.45
C ARG A 78 14.35 -31.34 -0.57
N THR A 79 14.24 -30.89 0.68
CA THR A 79 13.13 -31.22 1.60
C THR A 79 12.10 -30.09 1.59
N SER A 80 10.84 -30.40 1.29
CA SER A 80 9.72 -29.45 1.27
C SER A 80 8.88 -29.55 2.55
N PRO A 81 8.55 -28.44 3.24
CA PRO A 81 7.69 -28.48 4.43
C PRO A 81 6.19 -28.57 4.08
N ARG A 82 5.46 -29.37 4.85
CA ARG A 82 4.02 -29.64 4.70
C ARG A 82 3.19 -28.70 5.59
N PHE A 83 2.31 -27.89 4.99
CA PHE A 83 1.34 -27.04 5.69
C PHE A 83 0.12 -27.85 6.15
N HIS A 84 -0.23 -27.75 7.44
CA HIS A 84 -1.50 -28.23 7.98
C HIS A 84 -2.50 -27.07 8.10
N LYS A 85 -3.71 -27.25 7.55
CA LYS A 85 -4.81 -26.27 7.59
C LYS A 85 -5.82 -26.71 8.66
N THR A 86 -5.88 -26.00 9.78
CA THR A 86 -6.84 -26.25 10.86
C THR A 86 -8.08 -25.39 10.64
N GLY A 87 -9.25 -26.02 10.48
CA GLY A 87 -10.55 -25.36 10.47
C GLY A 87 -11.40 -25.84 11.65
N THR A 88 -12.10 -24.91 12.32
CA THR A 88 -13.05 -25.17 13.41
C THR A 88 -14.22 -24.18 13.39
N PRO A 89 -15.37 -24.51 14.00
CA PRO A 89 -16.70 -24.35 13.38
C PRO A 89 -17.56 -23.15 13.84
N LYS A 90 -18.64 -23.03 13.08
CA LYS A 90 -19.79 -22.11 13.07
C LYS A 90 -20.64 -22.18 14.34
N GLY A 91 -20.82 -21.06 15.04
CA GLY A 91 -21.78 -20.88 16.14
C GLY A 91 -22.92 -19.93 15.74
N ARG A 92 -24.16 -20.39 15.90
CA ARG A 92 -25.42 -19.77 15.46
C ARG A 92 -26.26 -19.37 16.67
N GLY A 93 -26.95 -18.23 16.54
CA GLY A 93 -28.18 -17.91 17.28
C GLY A 93 -27.97 -16.94 18.46
N SER A 94 -28.90 -16.08 18.84
CA SER A 94 -30.21 -15.70 18.30
C SER A 94 -30.59 -14.38 18.99
N ALA A 95 -31.22 -13.44 18.28
CA ALA A 95 -31.79 -12.24 18.89
C ALA A 95 -33.07 -12.55 19.67
N PRO A 96 -33.34 -11.83 20.77
CA PRO A 96 -34.70 -11.57 21.21
C PRO A 96 -35.02 -10.08 21.02
N SER A 97 -35.92 -9.82 20.06
CA SER A 97 -36.68 -8.58 19.97
C SER A 97 -37.69 -8.58 21.11
N VAL A 98 -37.57 -7.64 22.05
CA VAL A 98 -38.61 -7.37 23.05
C VAL A 98 -39.03 -5.91 22.92
N ALA A 99 -40.06 -5.73 22.10
CA ALA A 99 -40.86 -4.53 22.08
C ALA A 99 -41.49 -4.31 23.45
N SER A 100 -41.24 -3.15 24.07
CA SER A 100 -41.99 -2.69 25.23
C SER A 100 -42.62 -1.35 24.89
N ILE A 101 -43.92 -1.42 24.60
CA ILE A 101 -44.83 -0.29 24.41
C ILE A 101 -45.32 0.09 25.79
N ILE A 102 -45.05 1.32 26.25
CA ILE A 102 -45.76 1.90 27.39
C ILE A 102 -46.36 3.25 26.98
N ALA A 103 -47.68 3.17 26.87
CA ALA A 103 -48.71 4.19 26.89
C ALA A 103 -48.30 5.60 27.36
N SER A 104 -48.49 6.55 26.44
CA SER A 104 -49.31 7.75 26.61
C SER A 104 -49.22 8.47 27.96
N GLY A 105 -48.25 9.39 28.03
CA GLY A 105 -48.20 10.45 29.02
C GLY A 105 -47.13 11.49 28.73
N CYS A 106 -46.77 11.73 27.47
CA CYS A 106 -45.54 12.47 27.16
C CYS A 106 -45.68 13.50 26.04
N VAL A 107 -46.86 14.01 25.70
CA VAL A 107 -46.93 15.15 24.74
C VAL A 107 -46.21 16.41 25.27
N PRO A 108 -46.21 16.76 26.57
CA PRO A 108 -45.42 17.89 27.04
C PRO A 108 -43.94 17.52 27.21
N VAL A 109 -43.63 16.28 27.62
CA VAL A 109 -42.26 15.84 27.88
C VAL A 109 -41.50 15.66 26.56
N THR A 110 -42.10 15.11 25.50
CA THR A 110 -41.47 15.04 24.18
C THR A 110 -41.27 16.42 23.59
N VAL A 111 -42.22 17.34 23.75
CA VAL A 111 -42.06 18.74 23.29
C VAL A 111 -40.93 19.44 24.04
N ILE A 112 -40.85 19.29 25.37
CA ILE A 112 -39.76 19.86 26.19
C ILE A 112 -38.41 19.22 25.81
N ILE A 113 -38.35 17.90 25.63
CA ILE A 113 -37.14 17.18 25.19
C ILE A 113 -36.74 17.64 23.79
N CYS A 114 -37.68 17.77 22.85
CA CYS A 114 -37.43 18.30 21.50
C CYS A 114 -36.90 19.74 21.55
N ILE A 115 -37.47 20.61 22.39
CA ILE A 115 -36.98 21.99 22.56
C ILE A 115 -35.55 21.99 23.14
N ILE A 116 -35.26 21.15 24.14
CA ILE A 116 -33.92 21.02 24.73
C ILE A 116 -32.92 20.48 23.68
N ILE A 117 -33.33 19.50 22.87
CA ILE A 117 -32.52 18.95 21.77
C ILE A 117 -32.29 20.01 20.70
N LEU A 118 -33.30 20.78 20.29
CA LEU A 118 -33.18 21.86 19.31
C LEU A 118 -32.28 22.99 19.82
N ILE A 119 -32.38 23.38 21.10
CA ILE A 119 -31.47 24.37 21.71
C ILE A 119 -30.05 23.80 21.78
N LYS A 120 -29.87 22.51 22.11
CA LYS A 120 -28.57 21.84 22.07
C LYS A 120 -28.01 21.80 20.66
N ILE A 121 -28.79 21.42 19.64
CA ILE A 121 -28.39 21.41 18.23
C ILE A 121 -28.07 22.83 17.78
N SER A 122 -28.91 23.84 18.01
CA SER A 122 -28.60 25.23 17.63
C SER A 122 -27.36 25.80 18.33
N ARG A 123 -27.11 25.38 19.57
CA ARG A 123 -25.90 25.76 20.33
C ARG A 123 -24.67 24.94 19.95
N ASP A 124 -24.87 23.72 19.45
CA ASP A 124 -23.85 22.85 18.88
C ASP A 124 -23.53 23.25 17.43
N SER A 125 -24.49 23.75 16.65
CA SER A 125 -24.27 24.39 15.35
C SER A 125 -23.45 25.68 15.48
N GLY A 126 -23.42 26.29 16.68
CA GLY A 126 -22.53 27.40 17.03
C GLY A 126 -21.22 26.99 17.71
N LYS A 127 -20.99 25.68 17.96
CA LYS A 127 -19.81 25.18 18.68
C LYS A 127 -19.18 23.89 18.15
N SER A 128 -19.76 23.29 17.13
CA SER A 128 -19.19 22.29 16.23
C SER A 128 -18.37 23.01 15.15
N GLY A 129 -17.56 23.97 15.59
CA GLY A 129 -16.38 24.48 14.89
C GLY A 129 -15.17 23.61 15.23
N SER A 130 -15.36 22.30 15.29
CA SER A 130 -14.27 21.33 15.26
C SER A 130 -14.75 20.12 14.46
N TYR A 131 -15.05 20.37 13.18
CA TYR A 131 -14.51 19.43 12.21
C TYR A 131 -13.01 19.41 12.51
N SER A 132 -12.49 18.27 12.90
CA SER A 132 -11.05 18.07 12.95
C SER A 132 -10.47 18.69 11.68
N PRO A 133 -9.37 19.46 11.74
CA PRO A 133 -8.57 19.58 10.54
C PRO A 133 -8.41 18.14 10.08
N CYS A 134 -8.68 17.83 8.80
CA CYS A 134 -8.02 16.67 8.24
C CYS A 134 -6.56 16.90 8.65
N GLU A 135 -6.04 16.15 9.63
CA GLU A 135 -4.61 16.15 9.84
C GLU A 135 -4.12 15.79 8.46
N ASP A 136 -3.45 16.77 7.85
CA ASP A 136 -2.81 16.64 6.56
C ASP A 136 -1.67 15.64 6.79
N LYS A 137 -2.04 14.38 7.01
CA LYS A 137 -1.18 13.25 6.75
C LYS A 137 -1.09 13.22 5.25
N THR A 138 -0.38 14.19 4.65
CA THR A 138 0.01 14.03 3.25
C THR A 138 0.90 12.80 3.27
N HIS A 139 0.35 11.65 2.90
CA HIS A 139 1.10 10.42 2.77
C HIS A 139 2.07 10.64 1.61
N ARG A 140 3.32 10.97 1.96
CA ARG A 140 4.40 11.29 1.03
C ARG A 140 5.45 10.20 1.09
N CYS A 141 6.03 9.90 -0.06
CA CYS A 141 7.19 9.04 -0.16
C CYS A 141 8.46 9.90 -0.10
N ASP A 142 9.45 9.41 0.65
CA ASP A 142 10.78 10.01 0.71
C ASP A 142 11.51 9.95 -0.64
N SER A 143 12.41 10.91 -0.85
CA SER A 143 13.29 10.96 -2.02
C SER A 143 14.21 9.72 -2.09
N LEU A 144 14.45 9.22 -3.31
CA LEU A 144 15.27 8.03 -3.62
C LEU A 144 16.68 8.38 -4.10
#